data_AF-A0A9D8D2F9-F1
#
_entry.id   AF-A0A9D8D2F9-F1
#
_cell.length_a   1.000
_cell.length_b   1.000
_cell.length_c   1.000
_cell.angle_alpha   90.00
_cell.angle_beta   90.00
_cell.angle_gamma   90.00
#
_symmetry.space_group_name_H-M   'P 1'
#
loop_
_entity.id
_entity.type
_entity.pdbx_description
1 polymer ?
#
loop_
_entity_poly.entity_id
_entity_poly.type
_entity_poly.pdbx_seq_one_letter_code
_entity_poly.pdbx_strand_id
1 'polypeptide(L)'
;MLKKLLGLAAAAYLLGACASEPPPPPPPPPPPPPQSFMVFFDWDSAKLSDASMNVLERARDAFRAKQGSRVTATGHTDTSGTEAYNMALSLRRANAVKDALVRLGVPATAITTVGRGEAGLLVQTGDGVREPQNRRVEIAIQATAAPTKDQAYCAALARRWRELVRDSAAQGPGPQAIAKCDAGDYAAGIPVLEKLLTDAKVVLPPRT
;
A
#
# COMPACT_ATOMS: atom_id res chain seq x y z
N MET A 1 -31.43 -77.68 30.89
CA MET A 1 -30.65 -76.95 31.92
C MET A 1 -29.76 -75.95 31.15
N LEU A 2 -30.13 -74.66 31.04
CA LEU A 2 -29.68 -73.53 31.92
C LEU A 2 -28.13 -73.49 32.02
N LYS A 3 -27.35 -72.48 31.59
CA LYS A 3 -27.47 -71.01 31.65
C LYS A 3 -26.57 -70.30 30.61
N LYS A 4 -26.97 -69.08 30.24
CA LYS A 4 -26.21 -68.03 29.51
C LYS A 4 -25.01 -67.50 30.33
N LEU A 5 -24.01 -66.90 29.65
CA LEU A 5 -23.18 -65.74 30.06
C LEU A 5 -22.24 -65.39 28.89
N LEU A 6 -22.55 -64.44 28.00
CA LEU A 6 -22.14 -63.02 28.02
C LEU A 6 -20.69 -62.75 28.45
N GLY A 7 -19.87 -62.23 27.52
CA GLY A 7 -18.52 -61.72 27.75
C GLY A 7 -18.15 -60.69 26.67
N LEU A 8 -17.93 -59.45 27.11
CA LEU A 8 -17.90 -58.19 26.34
C LEU A 8 -16.80 -58.05 25.26
N ALA A 9 -17.14 -57.22 24.27
CA ALA A 9 -16.26 -56.59 23.30
C ALA A 9 -15.37 -55.48 23.89
N ALA A 10 -14.22 -55.23 23.25
CA ALA A 10 -13.55 -53.93 23.27
C ALA A 10 -12.74 -53.72 21.99
N ALA A 11 -13.38 -53.24 20.93
CA ALA A 11 -12.71 -52.66 19.78
C ALA A 11 -12.43 -51.18 20.11
N ALA A 12 -11.16 -50.84 20.34
CA ALA A 12 -10.73 -49.46 20.53
C ALA A 12 -10.80 -48.71 19.19
N TYR A 13 -11.91 -48.04 18.92
CA TYR A 13 -12.03 -47.09 17.81
C TYR A 13 -11.23 -45.83 18.15
N LEU A 14 -10.14 -45.61 17.41
CA LEU A 14 -9.46 -44.32 17.33
C LEU A 14 -10.41 -43.31 16.68
N LEU A 15 -11.10 -42.52 17.49
CA LEU A 15 -11.81 -41.33 17.03
C LEU A 15 -10.76 -40.29 16.64
N GLY A 16 -10.37 -40.30 15.37
CA GLY A 16 -9.75 -39.15 14.72
C GLY A 16 -10.74 -37.99 14.80
N ALA A 17 -10.51 -37.08 15.73
CA ALA A 17 -11.15 -35.78 15.72
C ALA A 17 -10.59 -35.01 14.53
N CYS A 18 -11.23 -35.15 13.37
CA CYS A 18 -11.12 -34.20 12.28
C CYS A 18 -11.68 -32.87 12.81
N ALA A 19 -10.82 -32.06 13.42
CA ALA A 19 -11.09 -30.65 13.56
C ALA A 19 -11.12 -30.09 12.14
N SER A 20 -12.31 -29.96 11.54
CA SER A 20 -12.49 -29.23 10.31
C SER A 20 -12.02 -27.80 10.56
N GLU A 21 -10.93 -27.41 9.92
CA GLU A 21 -10.40 -26.06 10.03
C GLU A 21 -11.52 -25.07 9.68
N PRO A 22 -11.77 -24.04 10.51
CA PRO A 22 -12.79 -23.06 10.21
C PRO A 22 -12.52 -22.45 8.83
N PRO A 23 -13.57 -22.18 8.03
CA PRO A 23 -13.40 -21.64 6.69
C PRO A 23 -12.56 -20.36 6.76
N PRO A 24 -11.67 -20.13 5.77
CA PRO A 24 -10.84 -18.94 5.75
C PRO A 24 -11.74 -17.71 5.83
N PRO A 25 -11.33 -16.67 6.59
CA PRO A 25 -12.11 -15.44 6.67
C PRO A 25 -12.34 -14.87 5.26
N PRO A 26 -13.50 -14.23 5.01
CA PRO A 26 -13.76 -13.61 3.72
C PRO A 26 -12.63 -12.64 3.37
N PRO A 27 -12.25 -12.53 2.07
CA PRO A 27 -11.21 -11.61 1.65
C PRO A 27 -11.58 -10.19 2.10
N PRO A 28 -10.60 -9.37 2.53
CA PRO A 28 -10.88 -7.99 2.91
C PRO A 28 -11.57 -7.25 1.76
N PRO A 29 -12.51 -6.33 2.06
CA PRO A 29 -13.20 -5.57 1.02
C PRO A 29 -12.19 -4.84 0.13
N PRO A 30 -12.46 -4.74 -1.19
CA PRO A 30 -11.57 -4.04 -2.11
C PRO A 30 -11.37 -2.59 -1.63
N PRO A 31 -10.17 -2.02 -1.81
CA PRO A 31 -9.91 -0.65 -1.42
C PRO A 31 -10.86 0.31 -2.16
N PRO A 32 -11.28 1.42 -1.52
CA PRO A 32 -12.14 2.40 -2.15
C PRO A 32 -11.48 2.99 -3.40
N PRO A 33 -12.26 3.45 -4.39
CA PRO A 33 -11.71 4.02 -5.61
C PRO A 33 -10.83 5.26 -5.31
N PRO A 34 -9.81 5.53 -6.13
CA PRO A 34 -8.99 6.73 -5.99
C PRO A 34 -9.84 8.00 -6.09
N GLN A 35 -9.51 8.99 -5.28
CA GLN A 35 -10.04 10.34 -5.44
C GLN A 35 -9.12 11.13 -6.36
N SER A 36 -9.65 11.71 -7.42
CA SER A 36 -8.86 12.35 -8.48
C SER A 36 -9.04 13.86 -8.53
N PHE A 37 -7.96 14.57 -8.85
CA PHE A 37 -7.93 16.01 -9.12
C PHE A 37 -7.20 16.27 -10.44
N MET A 38 -7.49 17.39 -11.10
CA MET A 38 -6.79 17.80 -12.32
C MET A 38 -6.31 19.23 -12.18
N VAL A 39 -5.07 19.46 -12.61
CA VAL A 39 -4.51 20.79 -12.82
C VAL A 39 -4.12 20.96 -14.27
N PHE A 40 -4.27 22.18 -14.80
CA PHE A 40 -4.06 22.48 -16.22
C PHE A 40 -2.90 23.46 -16.39
N PHE A 41 -2.27 23.40 -17.56
CA PHE A 41 -1.09 24.17 -17.89
C PHE A 41 -1.25 24.95 -19.18
N ASP A 42 -0.61 26.11 -19.22
CA ASP A 42 -0.44 26.85 -20.46
C ASP A 42 0.41 26.07 -21.47
N TRP A 43 0.34 26.53 -22.72
CA TRP A 43 1.16 25.97 -23.78
C TRP A 43 2.64 26.09 -23.41
N ASP A 44 3.38 25.01 -23.70
CA ASP A 44 4.82 24.91 -23.45
C ASP A 44 5.30 25.18 -21.99
N SER A 45 4.39 25.05 -21.03
CA SER A 45 4.66 25.44 -19.64
C SER A 45 4.47 24.30 -18.64
N ALA A 46 5.28 24.33 -17.58
CA ALA A 46 5.09 23.56 -16.34
C ALA A 46 4.83 24.47 -15.12
N LYS A 47 4.55 25.75 -15.35
CA LYS A 47 4.21 26.71 -14.29
C LYS A 47 2.80 26.44 -13.78
N LEU A 48 2.65 26.38 -12.46
CA LEU A 48 1.35 26.29 -11.81
C LEU A 48 0.72 27.68 -11.69
N SER A 49 -0.56 27.78 -12.03
CA SER A 49 -1.39 28.96 -11.79
C SER A 49 -1.96 28.99 -10.37
N ASP A 50 -2.48 30.12 -9.92
CA ASP A 50 -3.15 30.24 -8.62
C ASP A 50 -4.37 29.31 -8.53
N ALA A 51 -5.12 29.17 -9.64
CA ALA A 51 -6.21 28.20 -9.74
C ALA A 51 -5.71 26.76 -9.54
N SER A 52 -4.54 26.42 -10.09
CA SER A 52 -3.91 25.12 -9.86
C SER A 52 -3.51 24.94 -8.41
N MET A 53 -2.96 25.98 -7.77
CA MET A 53 -2.59 25.93 -6.34
C MET A 53 -3.81 25.66 -5.45
N ASN A 54 -4.96 26.29 -5.71
CA ASN A 54 -6.21 26.01 -4.99
C ASN A 54 -6.65 24.54 -5.14
N VAL A 55 -6.47 23.94 -6.32
CA VAL A 55 -6.75 22.51 -6.51
C VAL A 55 -5.79 21.63 -5.70
N LEU A 56 -4.50 22.00 -5.64
CA LEU A 56 -3.49 21.26 -4.89
C LEU A 56 -3.73 21.31 -3.37
N GLU A 57 -4.25 22.42 -2.86
CA GLU A 57 -4.67 22.51 -1.45
C GLU A 57 -5.76 21.50 -1.12
N ARG A 58 -6.81 21.41 -1.96
CA ARG A 58 -7.87 20.40 -1.79
C ARG A 58 -7.32 18.97 -1.92
N ALA A 59 -6.37 18.74 -2.84
CA ALA A 59 -5.71 17.44 -2.96
C ALA A 59 -4.93 17.09 -1.69
N ARG A 60 -4.21 18.06 -1.10
CA ARG A 60 -3.53 17.90 0.19
C ARG A 60 -4.51 17.63 1.33
N ASP A 61 -5.68 18.26 1.34
CA ASP A 61 -6.70 18.00 2.36
C ASP A 61 -7.30 16.59 2.22
N ALA A 62 -7.58 16.16 0.99
CA ALA A 62 -8.03 14.80 0.72
C ALA A 62 -6.98 13.73 1.07
N PHE A 63 -5.70 14.02 0.85
CA PHE A 63 -4.59 13.17 1.31
C PHE A 63 -4.59 13.04 2.84
N ARG A 64 -4.71 14.16 3.57
CA ARG A 64 -4.70 14.17 5.03
C ARG A 64 -5.91 13.45 5.64
N ALA A 65 -7.07 13.53 4.99
CA ALA A 65 -8.29 12.86 5.44
C ALA A 65 -8.19 11.33 5.40
N LYS A 66 -7.26 10.76 4.63
CA LYS A 66 -7.12 9.31 4.43
C LYS A 66 -5.74 8.84 4.89
N GLN A 67 -5.67 8.31 6.12
CA GLN A 67 -4.42 7.80 6.68
C GLN A 67 -3.78 6.73 5.77
N GLY A 68 -2.45 6.79 5.62
CA GLY A 68 -1.69 5.84 4.79
C GLY A 68 -1.84 6.01 3.28
N SER A 69 -2.53 7.05 2.79
CA SER A 69 -2.72 7.22 1.35
C SER A 69 -1.41 7.43 0.57
N ARG A 70 -1.45 7.10 -0.72
CA ARG A 70 -0.43 7.49 -1.71
C ARG A 70 -1.03 8.42 -2.75
N VAL A 71 -0.18 9.25 -3.33
CA VAL A 71 -0.51 10.16 -4.41
C VAL A 71 0.24 9.74 -5.66
N THR A 72 -0.45 9.66 -6.79
CA THR A 72 0.17 9.53 -8.12
C THR A 72 -0.15 10.77 -8.93
N ALA A 73 0.88 11.49 -9.37
CA ALA A 73 0.75 12.64 -10.26
C ALA A 73 1.18 12.23 -11.68
N THR A 74 0.23 12.15 -12.61
CA THR A 74 0.45 11.75 -14.00
C THR A 74 0.34 12.96 -14.91
N GLY A 75 1.43 13.35 -15.55
CA GLY A 75 1.46 14.47 -16.50
C GLY A 75 1.14 14.05 -17.92
N HIS A 76 0.46 14.94 -18.64
CA HIS A 76 0.08 14.80 -20.04
C HIS A 76 0.37 16.09 -20.83
N THR A 77 0.44 15.96 -22.15
CA THR A 77 0.55 17.05 -23.12
C THR A 77 -0.53 16.95 -24.20
N ASP A 78 -0.68 18.01 -24.99
CA ASP A 78 -1.35 17.92 -26.29
C ASP A 78 -0.39 17.35 -27.35
N THR A 79 -0.86 17.21 -28.59
CA THR A 79 -0.14 16.57 -29.69
C THR A 79 0.69 17.56 -30.52
N SER A 80 0.88 18.80 -30.04
CA SER A 80 1.47 19.90 -30.83
C SER A 80 3.01 19.90 -30.95
N GLY A 81 3.68 18.86 -30.46
CA GLY A 81 5.15 18.74 -30.41
C GLY A 81 5.62 17.31 -30.65
N THR A 82 6.94 17.09 -30.66
CA THR A 82 7.49 15.73 -30.81
C THR A 82 7.17 14.87 -29.59
N GLU A 83 6.97 13.57 -29.78
CA GLU A 83 6.70 12.62 -28.69
C GLU A 83 7.74 12.72 -27.56
N ALA A 84 9.04 12.76 -27.91
CA ALA A 84 10.13 12.87 -26.93
C ALA A 84 10.06 14.18 -26.13
N TYR A 85 9.74 15.29 -26.79
CA TYR A 85 9.54 16.57 -26.13
C TYR A 85 8.34 16.52 -25.16
N ASN A 86 7.23 15.97 -25.66
CA ASN A 86 5.98 15.83 -24.92
C ASN A 86 6.17 14.95 -23.68
N MET A 87 6.89 13.83 -23.80
CA MET A 87 7.25 12.98 -22.68
C MET A 87 8.02 13.74 -21.60
N ALA A 88 9.07 14.48 -21.99
CA ALA A 88 9.86 15.27 -21.05
C ALA A 88 9.04 16.39 -20.38
N LEU A 89 8.22 17.11 -21.15
CA LEU A 89 7.36 18.18 -20.61
C LEU A 89 6.31 17.63 -19.63
N SER A 90 5.70 16.49 -19.95
CA SER A 90 4.73 15.83 -19.09
C SER A 90 5.33 15.45 -17.72
N LEU A 91 6.57 14.94 -17.71
CA LEU A 91 7.28 14.60 -16.48
C LEU A 91 7.65 15.86 -15.67
N ARG A 92 8.07 16.95 -16.34
CA ARG A 92 8.31 18.24 -15.67
C ARG A 92 7.05 18.77 -14.98
N ARG A 93 5.88 18.68 -15.63
CA ARG A 93 4.58 19.05 -15.04
C ARG A 93 4.24 18.20 -13.81
N ALA A 94 4.40 16.88 -13.91
CA ALA A 94 4.19 15.98 -12.78
C ALA A 94 5.10 16.30 -11.59
N ASN A 95 6.38 16.60 -11.86
CA ASN A 95 7.33 17.02 -10.83
C ASN A 95 6.97 18.39 -10.21
N ALA A 96 6.53 19.37 -11.00
CA ALA A 96 6.07 20.65 -10.48
C ALA A 96 4.89 20.50 -9.49
N VAL A 97 3.95 19.60 -9.81
CA VAL A 97 2.84 19.22 -8.92
C VAL A 97 3.35 18.55 -7.65
N LYS A 98 4.28 17.58 -7.78
CA LYS A 98 4.90 16.93 -6.62
C LYS A 98 5.56 17.95 -5.70
N ASP A 99 6.38 18.85 -6.24
CA ASP A 99 7.10 19.84 -5.45
C ASP A 99 6.14 20.79 -4.72
N ALA A 100 5.04 21.18 -5.38
CA ALA A 100 4.00 21.99 -4.77
C ALA A 100 3.27 21.24 -3.63
N LEU A 101 2.90 19.98 -3.83
CA LEU A 101 2.29 19.16 -2.78
C LEU A 101 3.24 18.93 -1.59
N VAL A 102 4.54 18.77 -1.85
CA VAL A 102 5.56 18.69 -0.79
C VAL A 102 5.62 19.98 0.00
N ARG A 103 5.62 21.16 -0.66
CA ARG A 103 5.56 22.46 0.02
C ARG A 103 4.28 22.63 0.86
N LEU A 104 3.16 22.04 0.43
CA LEU A 104 1.89 22.02 1.17
C LEU A 104 1.87 20.98 2.32
N GLY A 105 2.94 20.20 2.49
CA GLY A 105 3.14 19.26 3.59
C GLY A 105 2.77 17.82 3.31
N VAL A 106 2.61 17.40 2.05
CA VAL A 106 2.50 15.98 1.68
C VAL A 106 3.90 15.36 1.65
N PRO A 107 4.17 14.25 2.36
CA PRO A 107 5.49 13.62 2.34
C PRO A 107 5.92 13.21 0.93
N ALA A 108 7.14 13.54 0.52
CA ALA A 108 7.65 13.18 -0.80
C ALA A 108 7.63 11.66 -1.07
N THR A 109 7.78 10.85 -0.03
CA THR A 109 7.73 9.37 -0.09
C THR A 109 6.33 8.83 -0.40
N ALA A 110 5.29 9.65 -0.20
CA ALA A 110 3.92 9.30 -0.53
C ALA A 110 3.54 9.67 -1.98
N ILE A 111 4.40 10.38 -2.72
CA ILE A 111 4.08 10.91 -4.06
C ILE A 111 4.95 10.22 -5.12
N THR A 112 4.29 9.59 -6.09
CA THR A 112 4.90 9.07 -7.32
C THR A 112 4.57 9.99 -8.50
N THR A 113 5.55 10.28 -9.36
CA THR A 113 5.36 11.04 -10.59
C THR A 113 5.47 10.15 -11.81
N VAL A 114 4.62 10.39 -12.82
CA VAL A 114 4.59 9.66 -14.09
C VAL A 114 4.44 10.67 -15.22
N GLY A 115 5.30 10.58 -16.23
CA GLY A 115 5.10 11.29 -17.50
C GLY A 115 4.45 10.36 -18.52
N ARG A 116 3.46 10.86 -19.26
CA ARG A 116 2.84 10.11 -20.37
C ARG A 116 2.96 10.79 -21.74
N GLY A 117 3.53 11.99 -21.79
CA GLY A 117 3.54 12.79 -23.01
C GLY A 117 2.13 12.97 -23.56
N GLU A 118 1.96 12.69 -24.84
CA GLU A 118 0.66 12.73 -25.54
C GLU A 118 -0.12 11.42 -25.46
N ALA A 119 0.38 10.41 -24.74
CA ALA A 119 -0.40 9.20 -24.47
C ALA A 119 -1.49 9.49 -23.42
N GLY A 120 -2.68 8.93 -23.63
CA GLY A 120 -3.82 9.11 -22.72
C GLY A 120 -4.44 10.51 -22.81
N LEU A 121 -4.71 10.98 -24.03
CA LEU A 121 -5.43 12.23 -24.28
C LEU A 121 -6.81 12.21 -23.61
N LEU A 122 -7.19 13.33 -23.00
CA LEU A 122 -8.54 13.55 -22.49
C LEU A 122 -9.52 13.86 -23.63
N VAL A 123 -9.06 14.68 -24.58
CA VAL A 123 -9.75 14.99 -25.82
C VAL A 123 -8.92 14.42 -26.96
N GLN A 124 -9.51 13.50 -27.73
CA GLN A 124 -8.80 12.87 -28.85
C GLN A 124 -8.56 13.90 -29.96
N THR A 125 -7.31 14.07 -30.34
CA THR A 125 -6.87 15.02 -31.37
C THR A 125 -5.83 14.35 -32.28
N GLY A 126 -5.77 14.77 -33.54
CA GLY A 126 -4.70 14.35 -34.44
C GLY A 126 -3.36 15.01 -34.09
N ASP A 127 -2.30 14.60 -34.77
CA ASP A 127 -0.95 15.16 -34.59
C ASP A 127 -0.90 16.66 -34.86
N GLY A 128 -0.08 17.38 -34.12
CA GLY A 128 0.13 18.83 -34.27
C GLY A 128 -0.96 19.70 -33.64
N VAL A 129 -1.98 19.13 -33.01
CA VAL A 129 -3.13 19.88 -32.49
C VAL A 129 -2.86 20.38 -31.07
N ARG A 130 -3.10 21.68 -30.85
CA ARG A 130 -3.08 22.30 -29.53
C ARG A 130 -4.43 22.13 -28.85
N GLU A 131 -4.44 21.46 -27.71
CA GLU A 131 -5.66 21.17 -26.95
C GLU A 131 -5.43 21.43 -25.45
N PRO A 132 -5.93 22.55 -24.91
CA PRO A 132 -5.75 22.92 -23.51
C PRO A 132 -6.14 21.85 -22.49
N GLN A 133 -7.20 21.08 -22.76
CA GLN A 133 -7.65 20.04 -21.84
C GLN A 133 -6.66 18.87 -21.74
N ASN A 134 -5.83 18.66 -22.78
CA ASN A 134 -4.79 17.63 -22.77
C ASN A 134 -3.54 18.05 -21.99
N ARG A 135 -3.30 19.36 -21.82
CA ARG A 135 -2.19 19.91 -21.05
C ARG A 135 -2.48 19.90 -19.56
N ARG A 136 -2.43 18.72 -18.95
CA ARG A 136 -2.85 18.51 -17.56
C ARG A 136 -1.92 17.63 -16.75
N VAL A 137 -2.10 17.68 -15.43
CA VAL A 137 -1.66 16.61 -14.52
C VAL A 137 -2.89 16.07 -13.80
N GLU A 138 -3.06 14.76 -13.85
CA GLU A 138 -4.04 14.02 -13.05
C GLU A 138 -3.41 13.58 -11.73
N ILE A 139 -4.05 13.89 -10.63
CA ILE A 139 -3.59 13.58 -9.28
C ILE A 139 -4.56 12.56 -8.69
N ALA A 140 -4.13 11.32 -8.59
CA ALA A 140 -4.90 10.25 -7.98
C ALA A 140 -4.44 10.02 -6.54
N ILE A 141 -5.37 10.09 -5.59
CA ILE A 141 -5.14 9.80 -4.17
C ILE A 141 -5.83 8.50 -3.82
N GLN A 142 -5.04 7.50 -3.48
CA GLN A 142 -5.53 6.17 -3.13
C GLN A 142 -5.12 5.84 -1.70
N ALA A 143 -6.09 5.44 -0.88
CA ALA A 143 -5.78 4.86 0.41
C ALA A 143 -5.04 3.54 0.18
N THR A 144 -3.89 3.34 0.83
CA THR A 144 -3.40 1.97 0.96
C THR A 144 -4.42 1.19 1.79
N ALA A 145 -4.64 -0.08 1.47
CA ALA A 145 -5.42 -0.94 2.36
C ALA A 145 -4.87 -0.80 3.79
N ALA A 146 -5.76 -0.62 4.76
CA ALA A 146 -5.35 -0.61 6.16
C ALA A 146 -4.62 -1.92 6.46
N PRO A 147 -3.49 -1.88 7.20
CA PRO A 147 -2.78 -3.11 7.53
C PRO A 147 -3.72 -4.05 8.28
N THR A 148 -3.66 -5.35 7.97
CA THR A 148 -4.40 -6.35 8.74
C THR A 148 -3.91 -6.36 10.19
N LYS A 149 -4.71 -6.89 11.12
CA LYS A 149 -4.30 -7.02 12.52
C LYS A 149 -2.96 -7.73 12.68
N ASP A 150 -2.77 -8.83 11.93
CA ASP A 150 -1.54 -9.60 11.94
C ASP A 150 -0.36 -8.84 11.31
N GLN A 151 -0.59 -8.05 10.26
CA GLN A 151 0.43 -7.17 9.70
C GLN A 151 0.89 -6.12 10.72
N ALA A 152 -0.06 -5.44 11.36
CA ALA A 152 0.23 -4.42 12.36
C ALA A 152 0.95 -5.02 13.58
N TYR A 153 0.48 -6.18 14.05
CA TYR A 153 1.05 -6.89 15.20
C TYR A 153 2.45 -7.41 14.91
N CYS A 154 2.67 -8.05 13.75
CA CYS A 154 4.01 -8.53 13.42
C CYS A 154 5.00 -7.38 13.23
N ALA A 155 4.58 -6.27 12.61
CA ALA A 155 5.42 -5.07 12.53
C ALA A 155 5.78 -4.52 13.93
N ALA A 156 4.86 -4.60 14.90
CA ALA A 156 5.13 -4.19 16.28
C ALA A 156 6.13 -5.11 16.98
N LEU A 157 5.97 -6.43 16.84
CA LEU A 157 6.93 -7.42 17.34
C LEU A 157 8.33 -7.22 16.73
N ALA A 158 8.39 -7.00 15.41
CA ALA A 158 9.64 -6.74 14.69
C ALA A 158 10.35 -5.47 15.19
N ARG A 159 9.62 -4.38 15.44
CA ARG A 159 10.18 -3.16 16.07
C ARG A 159 10.74 -3.47 17.45
N ARG A 160 9.97 -4.18 18.28
CA ARG A 160 10.40 -4.55 19.64
C ARG A 160 11.65 -5.43 19.64
N TRP A 161 11.74 -6.36 18.69
CA TRP A 161 12.93 -7.18 18.50
C TRP A 161 14.15 -6.34 18.11
N ARG A 162 14.02 -5.45 17.10
CA ARG A 162 15.11 -4.56 16.67
C ARG A 162 15.60 -3.65 17.81
N GLU A 163 14.70 -3.15 18.66
CA GLU A 163 15.04 -2.37 19.85
C GLU A 163 15.83 -3.17 20.90
N LEU A 164 15.53 -4.47 21.05
CA LEU A 164 16.19 -5.36 22.00
C LEU A 164 17.62 -5.68 21.55
N VAL A 165 17.81 -6.01 20.27
CA VAL A 165 19.09 -6.55 19.78
C VAL A 165 20.13 -5.50 19.41
N ARG A 166 19.77 -4.22 19.39
CA ARG A 166 20.49 -2.96 19.07
C ARG A 166 21.60 -2.96 18.00
N ASP A 167 22.49 -3.97 17.89
CA ASP A 167 23.63 -3.97 16.96
C ASP A 167 24.22 -5.35 16.50
N SER A 168 23.63 -6.54 16.75
CA SER A 168 24.46 -7.77 16.55
C SER A 168 23.85 -9.06 15.99
N ALA A 169 22.75 -9.04 15.23
CA ALA A 169 22.34 -10.26 14.52
C ALA A 169 21.76 -9.98 13.14
N ALA A 170 22.62 -9.98 12.12
CA ALA A 170 22.18 -10.00 10.71
C ALA A 170 21.63 -11.37 10.29
N GLN A 171 21.93 -12.42 11.05
CA GLN A 171 21.42 -13.77 10.85
C GLN A 171 20.78 -14.32 12.13
N GLY A 172 19.86 -15.26 11.99
CA GLY A 172 19.19 -15.94 13.10
C GLY A 172 17.67 -15.91 12.99
N PRO A 173 16.98 -16.51 13.98
CA PRO A 173 15.53 -16.69 13.94
C PRO A 173 14.76 -15.36 13.94
N GLY A 174 15.28 -14.32 14.61
CA GLY A 174 14.66 -12.99 14.64
C GLY A 174 14.59 -12.33 13.26
N PRO A 175 15.72 -12.05 12.60
CA PRO A 175 15.72 -11.51 11.23
C PRO A 175 14.96 -12.36 10.22
N GLN A 176 15.02 -13.70 10.33
CA GLN A 176 14.24 -14.61 9.48
C GLN A 176 12.73 -14.43 9.67
N ALA A 177 12.27 -14.35 10.93
CA ALA A 177 10.86 -14.12 11.24
C ALA A 177 10.38 -12.73 10.81
N ILE A 178 11.24 -11.70 10.93
CA ILE A 178 10.98 -10.37 10.39
C ILE A 178 10.79 -10.45 8.87
N ALA A 179 11.70 -11.12 8.15
CA ALA A 179 11.59 -11.29 6.71
C ALA A 179 10.32 -12.04 6.29
N LYS A 180 9.87 -13.03 7.08
CA LYS A 180 8.57 -13.69 6.88
C LYS A 180 7.41 -12.70 6.98
N CYS A 181 7.42 -11.84 7.98
CA CYS A 181 6.39 -10.81 8.11
C CYS A 181 6.45 -9.74 7.03
N ASP A 182 7.65 -9.32 6.62
CA ASP A 182 7.82 -8.39 5.50
C ASP A 182 7.32 -9.01 4.17
N ALA A 183 7.35 -10.34 4.05
CA ALA A 183 6.80 -11.10 2.92
C ALA A 183 5.30 -11.45 3.05
N GLY A 184 4.63 -11.06 4.15
CA GLY A 184 3.22 -11.35 4.39
C GLY A 184 2.93 -12.75 4.98
N ASP A 185 3.95 -13.54 5.28
CA ASP A 185 3.84 -14.85 5.94
C ASP A 185 3.79 -14.66 7.47
N TYR A 186 2.74 -13.99 7.94
CA TYR A 186 2.57 -13.63 9.35
C TYR A 186 2.41 -14.86 10.26
N ALA A 187 1.81 -15.93 9.74
CA ALA A 187 1.63 -17.19 10.46
C ALA A 187 2.97 -17.85 10.81
N ALA A 188 3.99 -17.73 9.94
CA ALA A 188 5.33 -18.21 10.23
C ALA A 188 6.16 -17.23 11.08
N GLY A 189 5.98 -15.91 10.88
CA GLY A 189 6.81 -14.89 11.54
C GLY A 189 6.39 -14.58 12.98
N ILE A 190 5.08 -14.42 13.25
CA ILE A 190 4.58 -13.99 14.56
C ILE A 190 5.01 -14.95 15.69
N PRO A 191 4.79 -16.29 15.61
CA PRO A 191 5.08 -17.18 16.73
C PRO A 191 6.57 -17.19 17.11
N VAL A 192 7.45 -17.03 16.12
CA VAL A 192 8.90 -16.96 16.34
C VAL A 192 9.27 -15.69 17.10
N LEU A 193 8.74 -14.52 16.69
CA LEU A 193 9.02 -13.26 17.36
C LEU A 193 8.43 -13.20 18.77
N GLU A 194 7.20 -13.71 18.97
CA GLU A 194 6.59 -13.80 20.29
C GLU A 194 7.43 -14.65 21.24
N LYS A 195 7.88 -15.83 20.77
CA LYS A 195 8.75 -16.71 21.55
C LYS A 195 10.05 -16.01 21.91
N LEU A 196 10.73 -15.42 20.93
CA LEU A 196 12.02 -14.74 21.14
C LEU A 196 11.91 -13.58 22.14
N LEU A 197 10.87 -12.77 22.04
CA LEU A 197 10.63 -11.64 22.95
C LEU A 197 10.23 -12.14 24.35
N THR A 198 9.40 -13.18 24.44
CA THR A 198 9.01 -13.78 25.73
C THR A 198 10.19 -14.43 26.44
N ASP A 199 11.03 -15.18 25.72
CA ASP A 199 12.27 -15.77 26.25
C ASP A 199 13.22 -14.68 26.78
N ALA A 200 13.25 -13.52 26.12
CA ALA A 200 13.97 -12.33 26.55
C ALA A 200 13.24 -11.51 27.65
N LYS A 201 12.11 -12.00 28.16
CA LYS A 201 11.26 -11.34 29.17
C LYS A 201 10.79 -9.94 28.76
N VAL A 202 10.62 -9.72 27.46
CA VAL A 202 10.08 -8.48 26.89
C VAL A 202 8.57 -8.57 26.83
N VAL A 203 7.89 -7.55 27.37
CA VAL A 203 6.43 -7.42 27.25
C VAL A 203 6.05 -7.26 25.78
N LEU A 204 5.15 -8.13 25.30
CA LEU A 204 4.66 -8.12 23.93
C LEU A 204 3.72 -6.92 23.70
N PRO A 205 3.71 -6.34 22.48
CA PRO A 205 2.71 -5.36 22.10
C PRO A 205 1.29 -5.99 22.11
N PRO A 206 0.22 -5.20 22.21
CA PRO A 206 -1.13 -5.73 22.08
C PRO A 206 -1.42 -6.16 20.63
N ARG A 207 -2.19 -7.24 20.48
CA ARG A 207 -2.73 -7.69 19.19
C ARG A 207 -4.04 -6.96 18.91
N THR A 208 -3.95 -5.70 18.45
CA THR A 208 -5.12 -4.85 18.12
C THR A 208 -5.63 -5.11 16.71
#